data_AF-A0A968SVS3-F1
#
_entry.id   AF-A0A968SVS3-F1
#
_cell.length_a   1.000
_cell.length_b   1.000
_cell.length_c   1.000
_cell.angle_alpha   90.00
_cell.angle_beta   90.00
_cell.angle_gamma   90.00
#
_symmetry.space_group_name_H-M   'P 1'
#
loop_
_entity.id
_entity.type
_entity.pdbx_description
1 polymer ?
#
loop_
_entity_poly.entity_id
_entity_poly.type
_entity_poly.pdbx_seq_one_letter_code
_entity_poly.pdbx_strand_id
1 'polypeptide(L)'
;MVAAPYVMAREQYAFEKEAVWIEPSNLIAGAISRADRSVTNGLGMGQPPSSEEEGKLRGVLSTRFEINTNGVKSMAAKQVNPVYRGVQKNFILSSTDTLSKDAVLRQYQTRRVIDYVAKRVGNVAWQIHGKLLTRPMVIENFETPVKKLLADMKNAGLISGWRFTVNYDQKLFNEGKLVVELAVQPTMVADSITINMAKTLDTMDFQKAG
;
A
#
# COMPACT_ATOMS: atom_id res chain seq x y z
N MET A 1 9.89 2.82 -0.09
CA MET A 1 9.80 2.06 -1.34
C MET A 1 10.93 2.53 -2.23
N VAL A 2 11.71 1.60 -2.80
CA VAL A 2 12.80 1.93 -3.73
C VAL A 2 12.37 1.48 -5.11
N ALA A 3 12.53 2.34 -6.12
CA ALA A 3 12.13 2.02 -7.49
C ALA A 3 13.26 2.30 -8.47
N ALA A 4 13.26 1.56 -9.57
CA ALA A 4 14.26 1.63 -10.62
C ALA A 4 13.65 1.14 -11.94
N PRO A 5 14.18 1.51 -13.10
CA PRO A 5 15.27 2.45 -13.32
C PRO A 5 14.77 3.90 -13.38
N TYR A 6 15.70 4.81 -13.65
CA TYR A 6 15.36 6.13 -14.17
C TYR A 6 14.43 6.04 -15.39
N VAL A 7 13.53 7.00 -15.51
CA VAL A 7 12.53 7.09 -16.58
C VAL A 7 12.81 8.33 -17.43
N MET A 8 12.58 8.23 -18.73
CA MET A 8 12.76 9.34 -19.66
C MET A 8 11.54 10.26 -19.57
N ALA A 9 11.77 11.49 -19.13
CA ALA A 9 10.75 12.53 -19.08
C ALA A 9 10.60 13.25 -20.42
N ARG A 10 11.72 13.41 -21.15
CA ARG A 10 11.77 14.12 -22.44
C ARG A 10 12.95 13.64 -23.26
N GLU A 11 12.77 13.55 -24.58
CA GLU A 11 13.86 13.35 -25.53
C GLU A 11 14.82 14.54 -25.53
N GLN A 12 16.05 14.34 -25.98
CA GLN A 12 17.05 15.42 -26.04
C GLN A 12 16.65 16.50 -27.05
N TYR A 13 16.95 17.76 -26.75
CA TYR A 13 16.93 18.83 -27.74
C TYR A 13 18.25 18.91 -28.51
N ALA A 14 18.26 19.68 -29.60
CA ALA A 14 19.42 19.79 -30.50
C ALA A 14 20.72 20.28 -29.84
N PHE A 15 20.62 20.96 -28.70
CA PHE A 15 21.77 21.48 -27.93
C PHE A 15 22.15 20.60 -26.74
N GLU A 16 21.40 19.52 -26.47
CA GLU A 16 21.63 18.62 -25.34
C GLU A 16 22.37 17.36 -25.79
N LYS A 17 23.21 16.81 -24.92
CA LYS A 17 23.99 15.58 -25.21
C LYS A 17 23.22 14.29 -24.96
N GLU A 18 22.22 14.35 -24.09
CA GLU A 18 21.39 13.20 -23.75
C GLU A 18 19.95 13.63 -23.42
N ALA A 19 19.04 12.65 -23.45
CA ALA A 19 17.66 12.84 -23.04
C ALA A 19 17.56 13.15 -21.54
N VAL A 20 16.43 13.73 -21.12
CA VAL A 20 16.20 14.05 -19.70
C VAL A 20 15.69 12.80 -18.98
N TRP A 21 16.54 12.28 -18.10
CA TRP A 21 16.23 11.15 -17.23
C TRP A 21 15.90 11.64 -15.84
N ILE A 22 14.78 11.18 -15.30
CA ILE A 22 14.35 11.52 -13.94
C ILE A 22 14.20 10.26 -13.11
N GLU A 23 14.35 10.41 -11.80
CA GLU A 23 14.01 9.36 -10.87
C GLU A 23 12.49 9.07 -10.91
N PRO A 24 12.08 7.79 -10.84
CA PRO A 24 10.67 7.42 -10.96
C PRO A 24 9.83 7.83 -9.73
N SER A 25 10.48 8.22 -8.63
CA SER A 25 9.83 8.57 -7.34
C SER A 25 8.72 9.62 -7.50
N ASN A 26 8.94 10.65 -8.32
CA ASN A 26 7.96 11.71 -8.56
C ASN A 26 6.69 11.18 -9.25
N LEU A 27 6.86 10.28 -10.23
CA LEU A 27 5.74 9.69 -10.95
C LEU A 27 4.99 8.67 -10.10
N ILE A 28 5.71 7.94 -9.26
CA ILE A 28 5.15 6.98 -8.30
C ILE A 28 4.31 7.70 -7.25
N ALA A 29 4.72 8.87 -6.75
CA ALA A 29 3.88 9.68 -5.87
C ALA A 29 2.53 10.03 -6.52
N GLY A 30 2.54 10.34 -7.81
CA GLY A 30 1.33 10.52 -8.60
C GLY A 30 0.50 9.24 -8.75
N ALA A 31 1.13 8.08 -8.93
CA ALA A 31 0.45 6.78 -8.98
C ALA A 31 -0.22 6.44 -7.64
N ILE A 32 0.48 6.65 -6.53
CA ILE A 32 -0.07 6.51 -5.16
C ILE A 32 -1.32 7.37 -4.99
N SER A 33 -1.24 8.65 -5.33
CA SER A 33 -2.40 9.55 -5.19
C SER A 33 -3.58 9.16 -6.07
N ARG A 34 -3.35 8.49 -7.21
CA ARG A 34 -4.43 7.99 -8.06
C ARG A 34 -5.04 6.72 -7.46
N ALA A 35 -4.21 5.77 -7.05
CA ALA A 35 -4.65 4.55 -6.38
C ALA A 35 -5.50 4.86 -5.14
N ASP A 36 -5.08 5.83 -4.32
CA ASP A 36 -5.82 6.28 -3.14
C ASP A 36 -7.21 6.84 -3.46
N ARG A 37 -7.37 7.43 -4.65
CA ARG A 37 -8.62 8.05 -5.12
C ARG A 37 -9.42 7.13 -6.04
N SER A 38 -8.90 5.93 -6.31
CA SER A 38 -9.51 5.01 -7.25
C SER A 38 -10.86 4.55 -6.71
N VAL A 39 -11.92 4.96 -7.41
CA VAL A 39 -13.30 4.60 -7.08
C VAL A 39 -13.60 3.16 -7.49
N THR A 40 -12.84 2.63 -8.45
CA THR A 40 -13.03 1.30 -9.05
C THR A 40 -12.90 0.18 -8.04
N ASN A 41 -12.05 0.34 -7.02
CA ASN A 41 -11.78 -0.71 -6.04
C ASN A 41 -12.36 -0.42 -4.65
N GLY A 42 -12.84 0.80 -4.35
CA GLY A 42 -13.41 1.18 -3.04
C GLY A 42 -12.45 1.11 -1.84
N LEU A 43 -11.23 0.58 -2.03
CA LEU A 43 -10.22 0.32 -1.00
C LEU A 43 -9.40 1.55 -0.61
N GLY A 44 -9.50 2.66 -1.35
CA GLY A 44 -8.75 3.90 -1.06
C GLY A 44 -7.26 3.63 -0.80
N MET A 45 -6.75 4.01 0.37
CA MET A 45 -5.34 3.84 0.73
C MET A 45 -4.86 2.38 0.83
N GLY A 46 -5.78 1.42 0.90
CA GLY A 46 -5.48 -0.01 0.87
C GLY A 46 -5.09 -0.50 -0.52
N GLN A 47 -5.38 0.28 -1.57
CA GLN A 47 -5.05 -0.08 -2.94
C GLN A 47 -3.53 0.12 -3.20
N PRO A 48 -2.80 -0.93 -3.60
CA PRO A 48 -1.41 -0.76 -4.00
C PRO A 48 -1.32 0.00 -5.33
N PRO A 49 -0.36 0.93 -5.48
CA PRO A 49 -0.05 1.59 -6.76
C PRO A 49 0.76 0.66 -7.69
N SER A 50 0.33 -0.60 -7.81
CA SER A 50 0.87 -1.59 -8.74
C SER A 50 -0.28 -2.19 -9.53
N SER A 51 0.01 -2.65 -10.74
CA SER A 51 -0.90 -3.14 -11.81
C SER A 51 -0.89 -2.25 -13.05
N GLU A 52 -1.48 -2.74 -14.13
CA GLU A 52 -1.68 -2.00 -15.38
C GLU A 52 -2.53 -0.73 -15.21
N GLU A 53 -3.48 -0.75 -14.28
CA GLU A 53 -4.38 0.38 -14.06
C GLU A 53 -3.79 1.36 -13.03
N GLU A 54 -3.54 0.87 -11.82
CA GLU A 54 -3.14 1.72 -10.69
C GLU A 54 -1.65 2.06 -10.68
N GLY A 55 -0.81 1.16 -11.19
CA GLY A 55 0.64 1.32 -11.24
C GLY A 55 1.15 2.08 -12.46
N LYS A 56 0.27 2.49 -13.38
CA LYS A 56 0.66 3.19 -14.61
C LYS A 56 1.32 4.54 -14.32
N LEU A 57 2.54 4.70 -14.80
CA LEU A 57 3.27 5.97 -14.78
C LEU A 57 2.97 6.75 -16.06
N ARG A 58 2.37 7.93 -15.89
CA ARG A 58 1.96 8.79 -17.00
C ARG A 58 3.14 9.67 -17.45
N GLY A 59 3.24 9.93 -18.75
CA GLY A 59 4.26 10.81 -19.34
C GLY A 59 5.66 10.17 -19.44
N VAL A 60 5.80 8.87 -19.18
CA VAL A 60 7.06 8.15 -19.39
C VAL A 60 7.19 7.76 -20.85
N LEU A 61 8.29 8.19 -21.48
CA LEU A 61 8.60 7.84 -22.87
C LEU A 61 9.38 6.52 -22.96
N SER A 62 10.31 6.31 -22.03
CA SER A 62 11.18 5.13 -21.98
C SER A 62 11.74 4.89 -20.57
N THR A 63 12.34 3.73 -20.34
CA THR A 63 13.17 3.43 -19.16
C THR A 63 14.65 3.42 -19.53
N ARG A 64 15.55 3.76 -18.59
CA ARG A 64 17.00 3.85 -18.87
C ARG A 64 17.58 2.50 -19.28
N PHE A 65 16.99 1.42 -18.79
CA PHE A 65 17.18 0.07 -19.30
C PHE A 65 15.85 -0.67 -19.28
N GLU A 66 15.63 -1.55 -20.24
CA GLU A 66 14.44 -2.41 -20.30
C GLU A 66 14.62 -3.60 -19.35
N ILE A 67 13.56 -3.92 -18.60
CA ILE A 67 13.57 -4.99 -17.60
C ILE A 67 12.61 -6.08 -18.07
N ASN A 68 13.14 -7.27 -18.29
CA ASN A 68 12.31 -8.45 -18.60
C ASN A 68 11.71 -9.06 -17.31
N THR A 69 10.80 -10.01 -17.47
CA THR A 69 10.09 -10.65 -16.33
C THR A 69 11.04 -11.31 -15.32
N ASN A 70 12.17 -11.88 -15.76
CA ASN A 70 13.16 -12.47 -14.85
C ASN A 70 13.91 -11.39 -14.05
N GLY A 71 14.24 -10.27 -14.70
CA GLY A 71 14.78 -9.08 -14.08
C GLY A 71 13.85 -8.54 -13.00
N VAL A 72 12.55 -8.46 -13.30
CA VAL A 72 11.53 -8.03 -12.31
C VAL A 72 11.58 -8.88 -11.05
N LYS A 73 11.56 -10.21 -11.19
CA LYS A 73 11.65 -11.14 -10.04
C LYS A 73 12.94 -10.96 -9.25
N SER A 74 14.07 -10.82 -9.93
CA SER A 74 15.38 -10.65 -9.28
C SER A 74 15.49 -9.35 -8.48
N MET A 75 14.84 -8.28 -8.95
CA MET A 75 14.82 -6.98 -8.28
C MET A 75 13.82 -6.96 -7.13
N ALA A 76 12.63 -7.54 -7.33
CA ALA A 76 11.61 -7.67 -6.28
C ALA A 76 12.13 -8.52 -5.09
N ALA A 77 12.92 -9.56 -5.34
CA ALA A 77 13.59 -10.33 -4.28
C ALA A 77 14.53 -9.47 -3.41
N LYS A 78 15.03 -8.35 -3.94
CA LYS A 78 15.85 -7.35 -3.24
C LYS A 78 15.04 -6.15 -2.75
N GLN A 79 13.70 -6.22 -2.80
CA GLN A 79 12.79 -5.14 -2.41
C GLN A 79 12.99 -3.84 -3.22
N VAL A 80 13.52 -3.98 -4.43
CA VAL A 80 13.54 -2.91 -5.44
C VAL A 80 12.33 -3.13 -6.34
N ASN A 81 11.53 -2.09 -6.54
CA ASN A 81 10.28 -2.14 -7.26
C ASN A 81 10.51 -1.65 -8.70
N PRO A 82 10.63 -2.56 -9.68
CA PRO A 82 10.97 -2.15 -11.02
C PRO A 82 9.80 -1.48 -11.73
N VAL A 83 10.12 -0.40 -12.43
CA VAL A 83 9.32 0.18 -13.50
C VAL A 83 9.65 -0.57 -14.77
N TYR A 84 8.66 -1.18 -15.38
CA TYR A 84 8.83 -1.96 -16.59
C TYR A 84 7.69 -1.72 -17.56
N ARG A 85 7.88 -2.13 -18.81
CA ARG A 85 6.86 -2.08 -19.83
C ARG A 85 5.88 -3.25 -19.64
N GLY A 86 4.65 -2.92 -19.24
CA GLY A 86 3.55 -3.86 -19.07
C GLY A 86 3.04 -4.44 -20.38
N VAL A 87 2.06 -5.33 -20.28
CA VAL A 87 1.38 -6.01 -21.40
C VAL A 87 0.67 -5.00 -22.30
N GLN A 88 0.09 -3.94 -21.72
CA GLN A 88 -0.56 -2.87 -22.48
C GLN A 88 0.44 -1.83 -23.03
N LYS A 89 1.75 -2.13 -23.01
CA LYS A 89 2.86 -1.23 -23.39
C LYS A 89 2.97 0.04 -22.55
N ASN A 90 2.23 0.13 -21.44
CA ASN A 90 2.37 1.20 -20.45
C ASN A 90 3.58 0.93 -19.56
N PHE A 91 4.25 1.98 -19.09
CA PHE A 91 5.23 1.85 -18.02
C PHE A 91 4.52 1.78 -16.68
N ILE A 92 4.72 0.69 -15.95
CA ILE A 92 4.00 0.39 -14.71
C ILE A 92 4.98 0.03 -13.59
N LEU A 93 4.59 0.34 -12.36
CA LEU A 93 5.26 -0.17 -11.17
C LEU A 93 4.81 -1.62 -10.92
N SER A 94 5.76 -2.54 -10.92
CA SER A 94 5.51 -3.99 -10.80
C SER A 94 5.10 -4.46 -9.41
N SER A 95 5.60 -3.81 -8.36
CA SER A 95 5.43 -4.23 -6.97
C SER A 95 5.43 -3.03 -6.03
N THR A 96 5.01 -3.25 -4.80
CA THR A 96 4.91 -2.20 -3.77
C THR A 96 5.64 -2.61 -2.48
N ASP A 97 6.76 -3.30 -2.62
CA ASP A 97 7.58 -3.73 -1.49
C ASP A 97 8.29 -2.53 -0.82
N THR A 98 8.26 -2.52 0.50
CA THR A 98 9.11 -1.67 1.34
C THR A 98 10.45 -2.36 1.57
N LEU A 99 11.42 -1.62 2.13
CA LEU A 99 12.69 -2.20 2.59
C LEU A 99 12.57 -2.88 3.96
N SER A 100 11.35 -3.06 4.48
CA SER A 100 11.14 -3.69 5.77
C SER A 100 11.45 -5.19 5.69
N LYS A 101 12.15 -5.71 6.68
CA LYS A 101 12.36 -7.15 6.85
C LYS A 101 11.16 -7.84 7.51
N ASP A 102 10.31 -7.08 8.18
CA ASP A 102 9.05 -7.58 8.75
C ASP A 102 8.08 -7.92 7.62
N ALA A 103 7.63 -9.17 7.57
CA ALA A 103 6.69 -9.68 6.58
C ALA A 103 5.36 -8.91 6.57
N VAL A 104 4.89 -8.43 7.72
CA VAL A 104 3.66 -7.64 7.82
C VAL A 104 3.84 -6.28 7.15
N LEU A 105 4.99 -5.65 7.37
CA LEU A 105 5.31 -4.31 6.84
C LEU A 105 5.97 -4.35 5.47
N ARG A 106 6.15 -5.53 4.89
CA ARG A 106 6.78 -5.71 3.58
C ARG A 106 5.98 -4.99 2.50
N GLN A 107 4.66 -5.07 2.56
CA GLN A 107 3.78 -4.38 1.61
C GLN A 107 3.59 -2.89 1.98
N TYR A 108 3.78 -2.00 1.02
CA TYR A 108 3.72 -0.55 1.23
C TYR A 108 2.33 -0.07 1.66
N GLN A 109 1.27 -0.62 1.08
CA GLN A 109 -0.11 -0.31 1.47
C GLN A 109 -0.38 -0.67 2.94
N THR A 110 0.10 -1.83 3.39
CA THR A 110 -0.03 -2.29 4.78
C THR A 110 0.67 -1.34 5.74
N ARG A 111 1.90 -0.94 5.38
CA ARG A 111 2.65 0.07 6.15
C ARG A 111 1.89 1.40 6.23
N ARG A 112 1.33 1.88 5.12
CA ARG A 112 0.57 3.14 5.08
C ARG A 112 -0.69 3.11 5.93
N VAL A 113 -1.43 2.00 5.94
CA VAL A 113 -2.61 1.85 6.80
C VAL A 113 -2.22 1.97 8.28
N ILE A 114 -1.15 1.32 8.71
CA ILE A 114 -0.65 1.39 10.09
C ILE A 114 -0.21 2.82 10.43
N ASP A 115 0.60 3.45 9.58
CA ASP A 115 1.05 4.83 9.79
C ASP A 115 -0.13 5.80 9.85
N TYR A 116 -1.17 5.59 9.04
CA TYR A 116 -2.39 6.38 9.05
C TYR A 116 -3.15 6.22 10.37
N VAL A 117 -3.36 4.98 10.84
CA VAL A 117 -4.01 4.74 12.15
C VAL A 117 -3.24 5.45 13.27
N ALA A 118 -1.91 5.26 13.33
CA ALA A 118 -1.07 5.89 14.34
C ALA A 118 -1.21 7.42 14.32
N LYS A 119 -1.17 8.03 13.12
CA LYS A 119 -1.35 9.48 12.96
C LYS A 119 -2.73 9.94 13.43
N ARG A 120 -3.80 9.23 13.07
CA ARG A 120 -5.17 9.62 13.42
C ARG A 120 -5.44 9.46 14.91
N VAL A 121 -4.97 8.38 15.53
CA VAL A 121 -5.04 8.20 16.99
C VAL A 121 -4.24 9.28 17.71
N GLY A 122 -3.04 9.61 17.21
CA GLY A 122 -2.24 10.74 17.72
C GLY A 122 -2.98 12.07 17.66
N ASN A 123 -3.71 12.34 16.58
CA ASN A 123 -4.52 13.56 16.48
C ASN A 123 -5.66 13.60 17.51
N VAL A 124 -6.30 12.47 17.81
CA VAL A 124 -7.32 12.40 18.88
C VAL A 124 -6.66 12.61 20.24
N ALA A 125 -5.49 12.02 20.49
CA ALA A 125 -4.72 12.25 21.71
C ALA A 125 -4.38 13.73 21.91
N TRP A 126 -4.02 14.42 20.83
CA TRP A 126 -3.74 15.87 20.87
C TRP A 126 -4.93 16.71 21.30
N GLN A 127 -6.17 16.31 20.99
CA GLN A 127 -7.37 17.07 21.37
C GLN A 127 -7.68 17.01 22.88
N ILE A 128 -7.11 16.04 23.59
CA ILE A 128 -7.24 15.91 25.04
C ILE A 128 -5.99 16.35 25.80
N HIS A 129 -4.92 16.72 25.08
CA HIS A 129 -3.70 17.19 25.70
C HIS A 129 -3.94 18.46 26.53
N GLY A 130 -3.37 18.51 27.74
CA GLY A 130 -3.56 19.61 28.69
C GLY A 130 -4.89 19.61 29.44
N LYS A 131 -5.81 18.68 29.16
CA LYS A 131 -7.06 18.52 29.92
C LYS A 131 -6.84 17.62 31.13
N LEU A 132 -7.68 17.82 32.16
CA LEU A 132 -7.70 16.93 33.32
C LEU A 132 -8.04 15.50 32.89
N LEU A 133 -7.14 14.55 33.17
CA LEU A 133 -7.36 13.15 32.88
C LEU A 133 -8.35 12.55 33.88
N THR A 134 -9.64 12.58 33.52
CA THR A 134 -10.68 11.83 34.23
C THR A 134 -11.18 10.68 33.35
N ARG A 135 -11.66 9.61 33.98
CA ARG A 135 -12.19 8.45 33.25
C ARG A 135 -13.32 8.83 32.27
N PRO A 136 -14.35 9.63 32.66
CA PRO A 136 -15.37 10.06 31.71
C PRO A 136 -14.78 10.85 30.53
N MET A 137 -13.84 11.75 30.80
CA MET A 137 -13.19 12.56 29.75
C MET A 137 -12.47 11.66 28.73
N VAL A 138 -11.69 10.69 29.21
CA VAL A 138 -10.96 9.75 28.34
C VAL A 138 -11.93 8.88 27.53
N ILE A 139 -13.01 8.39 28.11
CA ILE A 139 -14.00 7.57 27.40
C ILE A 139 -14.65 8.37 26.27
N GLU A 140 -15.14 9.57 26.57
CA GLU A 140 -15.90 10.38 25.63
C GLU A 140 -15.02 11.01 24.54
N ASN A 141 -13.87 11.55 24.93
CA ASN A 141 -13.05 12.38 24.04
C ASN A 141 -11.88 11.65 23.40
N PHE A 142 -11.57 10.42 23.83
CA PHE A 142 -10.46 9.65 23.27
C PHE A 142 -10.85 8.24 22.84
N GLU A 143 -11.32 7.40 23.78
CA GLU A 143 -11.63 6.00 23.49
C GLU A 143 -12.77 5.86 22.47
N THR A 144 -13.87 6.59 22.65
CA THR A 144 -15.04 6.53 21.74
C THR A 144 -14.67 6.98 20.32
N PRO A 145 -14.01 8.13 20.11
CA PRO A 145 -13.55 8.54 18.78
C PRO A 145 -12.57 7.55 18.13
N VAL A 146 -11.63 6.98 18.90
CA VAL A 146 -10.67 6.01 18.37
C VAL A 146 -11.38 4.71 17.96
N LYS A 147 -12.28 4.18 18.80
CA LYS A 147 -13.06 2.99 18.46
C LYS A 147 -13.94 3.21 17.23
N LYS A 148 -14.56 4.39 17.11
CA LYS A 148 -15.35 4.76 15.91
C LYS A 148 -14.48 4.79 14.67
N LEU A 149 -13.32 5.46 14.71
CA LEU A 149 -12.36 5.47 13.61
C LEU A 149 -11.97 4.05 13.16
N LEU A 150 -11.62 3.17 14.12
CA LEU A 150 -11.22 1.79 13.80
C LEU A 150 -12.39 0.96 13.24
N ALA A 151 -13.61 1.18 13.73
CA ALA A 151 -14.81 0.57 13.17
C ALA A 151 -15.08 1.04 11.73
N ASP A 152 -14.97 2.33 11.46
CA ASP A 152 -15.13 2.91 10.11
C ASP A 152 -14.10 2.33 9.14
N MET A 153 -12.83 2.20 9.57
CA MET A 153 -11.77 1.59 8.76
C MET A 153 -12.01 0.09 8.50
N LYS A 154 -12.57 -0.63 9.47
CA LYS A 154 -12.97 -2.04 9.29
C LYS A 154 -14.10 -2.15 8.27
N ASN A 155 -15.12 -1.30 8.38
CA ASN A 155 -16.25 -1.27 7.44
C ASN A 155 -15.81 -0.91 6.01
N ALA A 156 -14.79 -0.05 5.89
CA ALA A 156 -14.18 0.28 4.60
C ALA A 156 -13.25 -0.82 4.06
N GLY A 157 -13.04 -1.92 4.78
CA GLY A 157 -12.17 -3.03 4.35
C GLY A 157 -10.67 -2.74 4.44
N LEU A 158 -10.24 -1.62 5.04
CA LEU A 158 -8.82 -1.27 5.19
C LEU A 158 -8.11 -2.13 6.24
N ILE A 159 -8.85 -2.55 7.26
CA ILE A 159 -8.38 -3.44 8.31
C ILE A 159 -9.39 -4.58 8.49
N SER A 160 -8.88 -5.77 8.80
CA SER A 160 -9.71 -6.93 9.10
C SER A 160 -10.11 -7.00 10.58
N GLY A 161 -9.27 -6.45 11.47
CA GLY A 161 -9.51 -6.45 12.90
C GLY A 161 -8.63 -5.47 13.67
N TRP A 162 -9.00 -5.25 14.93
CA TRP A 162 -8.25 -4.42 15.86
C TRP A 162 -8.54 -4.82 17.32
N ARG A 163 -7.58 -4.54 18.21
CA ARG A 163 -7.73 -4.57 19.67
C ARG A 163 -7.25 -3.24 20.22
N PHE A 164 -8.07 -2.60 21.05
CA PHE A 164 -7.75 -1.32 21.67
C PHE A 164 -8.10 -1.39 23.15
N THR A 165 -7.11 -1.11 24.00
CA THR A 165 -7.24 -1.14 25.46
C THR A 165 -6.63 0.11 26.07
N VAL A 166 -7.37 0.76 26.97
CA VAL A 166 -6.90 1.90 27.75
C VAL A 166 -6.56 1.43 29.15
N ASN A 167 -5.38 1.79 29.65
CA ASN A 167 -4.99 1.54 31.03
C ASN A 167 -5.54 2.66 31.92
N TYR A 168 -6.48 2.29 32.80
CA TYR A 168 -7.15 3.20 33.75
C TYR A 168 -6.52 3.18 35.16
N ASP A 169 -5.25 2.77 35.29
CA ASP A 169 -4.53 2.83 36.55
C ASP A 169 -4.49 4.27 37.08
N GLN A 170 -5.01 4.44 38.30
CA GLN A 170 -5.08 5.73 38.98
C GLN A 170 -3.70 6.35 39.21
N LYS A 171 -2.66 5.52 39.41
CA LYS A 171 -1.29 6.02 39.56
C LYS A 171 -0.82 6.72 38.28
N LEU A 172 -1.06 6.11 37.11
CA LEU A 172 -0.71 6.71 35.83
C LEU A 172 -1.49 8.01 35.57
N PHE A 173 -2.78 8.03 35.93
CA PHE A 173 -3.61 9.22 35.79
C PHE A 173 -3.13 10.36 36.70
N ASN A 174 -2.73 10.05 37.94
CA ASN A 174 -2.15 11.03 38.86
C ASN A 174 -0.79 11.57 38.37
N GLU A 175 -0.04 10.76 37.61
CA GLU A 175 1.18 11.18 36.91
C GLU A 175 0.88 11.96 35.60
N GLY A 176 -0.39 12.15 35.24
CA GLY A 176 -0.79 12.82 33.99
C GLY A 176 -0.55 11.98 32.74
N LYS A 177 -0.45 10.65 32.86
CA LYS A 177 -0.17 9.72 31.77
C LYS A 177 -1.41 8.92 31.38
N LEU A 178 -1.72 8.93 30.09
CA LEU A 178 -2.68 8.02 29.48
C LEU A 178 -1.91 6.95 28.69
N VAL A 179 -2.00 5.70 29.14
CA VAL A 179 -1.34 4.56 28.47
C VAL A 179 -2.38 3.74 27.74
N VAL A 180 -2.07 3.39 26.49
CA VAL A 180 -3.00 2.77 25.56
C VAL A 180 -2.26 1.70 24.78
N GLU A 181 -2.88 0.54 24.60
CA GLU A 181 -2.41 -0.49 23.69
C GLU A 181 -3.35 -0.58 22.49
N LEU A 182 -2.77 -0.57 21.30
CA LEU A 182 -3.49 -0.70 20.05
C LEU A 182 -2.79 -1.73 19.17
N ALA A 183 -3.51 -2.78 18.82
CA ALA A 183 -3.13 -3.73 17.80
C ALA A 183 -4.10 -3.62 16.63
N VAL A 184 -3.57 -3.60 15.41
CA VAL A 184 -4.35 -3.48 14.16
C VAL A 184 -3.90 -4.57 13.22
N GLN A 185 -4.87 -5.18 12.52
CA GLN A 185 -4.63 -6.16 11.47
C GLN A 185 -5.04 -5.57 10.13
N PRO A 186 -4.10 -5.04 9.33
CA PRO A 186 -4.41 -4.50 8.01
C PRO A 186 -4.90 -5.59 7.05
N THR A 187 -5.73 -5.21 6.09
CA THR A 187 -6.13 -6.10 5.00
C THR A 187 -4.98 -6.25 4.01
N MET A 188 -4.57 -7.48 3.74
CA MET A 188 -3.50 -7.78 2.77
C MET A 188 -4.08 -7.85 1.36
N VAL A 189 -3.31 -7.39 0.38
CA VAL A 189 -3.66 -7.50 -1.05
C VAL A 189 -2.86 -8.64 -1.67
N ALA A 190 -3.51 -9.37 -2.59
CA ALA A 190 -2.89 -10.50 -3.29
C ALA A 190 -1.64 -10.05 -4.08
N ASP A 191 -0.50 -10.69 -3.81
CA ASP A 191 0.78 -10.43 -4.48
C ASP A 191 1.05 -11.42 -5.63
N SER A 192 0.44 -12.61 -5.58
CA SER A 192 0.52 -13.60 -6.66
C SER A 192 -0.77 -14.38 -6.81
N ILE A 193 -1.07 -14.76 -8.05
CA ILE A 193 -2.17 -15.65 -8.40
C ILE A 193 -1.56 -16.85 -9.12
N THR A 194 -1.77 -18.04 -8.57
CA THR A 194 -1.31 -19.29 -9.19
C THR A 194 -2.49 -19.99 -9.83
N ILE A 195 -2.42 -20.24 -11.15
CA ILE A 195 -3.43 -20.97 -11.90
C ILE A 195 -2.87 -22.34 -12.25
N ASN A 196 -3.38 -23.39 -11.60
CA ASN A 196 -3.01 -24.77 -11.89
C ASN A 196 -3.98 -25.36 -12.92
N MET A 197 -3.53 -25.51 -14.16
CA MET A 197 -4.31 -26.18 -15.21
C MET A 197 -3.95 -27.66 -15.24
N ALA A 198 -4.88 -28.53 -14.85
CA ALA A 198 -4.76 -29.97 -15.06
C ALA A 198 -5.20 -30.32 -16.49
N LYS A 199 -4.37 -31.08 -17.20
CA LYS A 199 -4.73 -31.63 -18.51
C LYS A 199 -5.45 -32.95 -18.29
N THR A 200 -6.77 -32.91 -18.08
CA THR A 200 -7.58 -34.14 -18.20
C THR A 200 -7.66 -34.49 -19.68
N LEU A 201 -6.76 -35.37 -20.14
CA LEU A 201 -6.91 -36.13 -21.37
C LEU A 201 -7.77 -37.37 -21.05
N ASP A 202 -8.98 -37.16 -20.54
CA ASP A 202 -9.97 -38.23 -20.52
C ASP A 202 -10.67 -38.19 -21.88
N THR A 203 -10.31 -39.17 -22.70
CA THR A 203 -11.00 -39.66 -23.90
C THR A 203 -12.34 -38.99 -24.18
N MET A 204 -12.32 -37.92 -24.96
CA MET A 204 -13.52 -37.50 -25.70
C MET A 204 -13.76 -38.55 -26.78
N ASP A 205 -14.61 -39.52 -26.48
CA ASP A 205 -15.22 -40.40 -27.47
C ASP A 205 -15.98 -39.52 -28.47
N PHE A 206 -15.33 -39.21 -29.59
CA PHE A 206 -16.03 -38.80 -30.80
C PHE A 206 -16.80 -40.02 -31.29
N GLN A 207 -17.98 -40.25 -30.71
CA GLN A 207 -18.94 -41.19 -31.27
C GLN A 207 -19.20 -40.77 -32.70
N LYS A 208 -18.78 -41.65 -33.62
CA LYS A 208 -19.10 -41.61 -35.05
C LYS A 208 -20.61 -41.46 -35.19
N ALA A 209 -21.04 -40.36 -35.80
CA ALA A 209 -22.37 -40.28 -36.39
C ALA A 209 -22.42 -41.31 -37.54
N GLY A 210 -23.14 -42.40 -37.30
CA GLY A 210 -23.69 -43.28 -38.33
C GLY A 210 -25.12 -42.88 -38.61
#